data_AF-A0A9X7J3E4-F1
#
_entry.id   AF-A0A9X7J3E4-F1
#
_cell.length_a   1.000
_cell.length_b   1.000
_cell.length_c   1.000
_cell.angle_alpha   90.00
_cell.angle_beta   90.00
_cell.angle_gamma   90.00
#
_symmetry.space_group_name_H-M   'P 1'
#
loop_
_entity.id
_entity.type
_entity.pdbx_description
1 polymer ?
#
loop_
_entity_poly.entity_id
_entity_poly.type
_entity_poly.pdbx_seq_one_letter_code
_entity_poly.pdbx_strand_id
1 'polypeptide(L)'
;MAGTLSLVGLTFFAPRLANVALAFGPPEYFSLMFMALSLVISLSGRALLKGLIATALGLLVAMIGLDPLTGEARLTFGTVSLMAGVNFISVIIGLFAIGEVLVNVERAVASIYENKIRDWLPTKEDLKQSWGAMLRSSVIGFFLGLLPGCSPAVTTFIAYDAEKRFPNDLTSSAMAT
;
A
#
# COMPACT_ATOMS: atom_id res chain seq x y z
N MET A 1 -17.15 2.25 1.23
CA MET A 1 -17.33 3.70 1.01
C MET A 1 -16.06 4.37 0.52
N ALA A 2 -14.95 4.35 1.27
CA ALA A 2 -13.69 4.97 0.79
C ALA A 2 -13.19 4.37 -0.54
N GLY A 3 -13.13 3.04 -0.65
CA GLY A 3 -12.74 2.37 -1.89
C GLY A 3 -13.67 2.66 -3.09
N THR A 4 -14.98 2.73 -2.86
CA THR A 4 -15.95 3.05 -3.92
C THR A 4 -15.84 4.52 -4.36
N LEU A 5 -15.64 5.45 -3.42
CA LEU A 5 -15.46 6.87 -3.75
C LEU A 5 -14.14 7.10 -4.49
N SER A 6 -13.05 6.44 -4.06
CA SER A 6 -11.76 6.47 -4.76
C SER A 6 -11.85 5.85 -6.16
N LEU A 7 -12.60 4.76 -6.34
CA LEU A 7 -12.80 4.14 -7.65
C LEU A 7 -13.54 5.10 -8.60
N VAL A 8 -14.64 5.68 -8.14
CA VAL A 8 -15.41 6.66 -8.93
C VAL A 8 -14.52 7.86 -9.27
N GLY A 9 -13.79 8.41 -8.29
CA GLY A 9 -12.83 9.48 -8.52
C GLY A 9 -11.78 9.08 -9.56
N LEU A 10 -11.16 7.92 -9.41
CA LEU A 10 -10.16 7.42 -10.35
C LEU A 10 -10.75 7.26 -11.75
N THR A 11 -11.97 6.76 -11.92
CA THR A 11 -12.59 6.64 -13.26
C THR A 11 -12.68 7.99 -13.99
N PHE A 12 -12.98 9.09 -13.29
CA PHE A 12 -13.03 10.42 -13.89
C PHE A 12 -11.65 11.05 -14.11
N PHE A 13 -10.70 10.80 -13.21
CA PHE A 13 -9.35 11.41 -13.26
C PHE A 13 -8.34 10.60 -14.07
N ALA A 14 -8.52 9.27 -14.20
CA ALA A 14 -7.65 8.35 -14.92
C ALA A 14 -7.32 8.79 -16.35
N PRO A 15 -8.28 9.19 -17.22
CA PRO A 15 -7.94 9.59 -18.58
C PRO A 15 -7.06 10.85 -18.61
N ARG A 16 -7.26 11.80 -17.68
CA ARG A 16 -6.42 13.00 -17.59
C ARG A 16 -5.02 12.67 -17.09
N LEU A 17 -4.92 11.83 -16.06
CA LEU A 17 -3.65 11.34 -15.53
C LEU A 17 -2.85 10.55 -16.57
N ALA A 18 -3.53 9.72 -17.38
CA ALA A 18 -2.90 8.96 -18.46
C ALA A 18 -2.26 9.88 -19.52
N ASN A 19 -2.95 10.95 -19.93
CA ASN A 19 -2.38 11.93 -20.87
C ASN A 19 -1.13 12.61 -20.31
N VAL A 20 -1.11 12.92 -19.01
CA VAL A 20 0.07 13.49 -18.33
C VAL A 20 1.20 12.46 -18.29
N ALA A 21 0.91 11.21 -17.94
CA ALA A 21 1.91 10.14 -17.89
C ALA A 21 2.51 9.84 -19.27
N LEU A 22 1.73 9.90 -20.34
CA LEU A 22 2.23 9.73 -21.72
C LEU A 22 3.12 10.89 -22.18
N ALA A 23 2.99 12.07 -21.56
CA ALA A 23 3.85 13.21 -21.83
C ALA A 23 5.17 13.17 -21.04
N PHE A 24 5.37 12.19 -20.15
CA PHE A 24 6.61 12.05 -19.39
C PHE A 24 7.76 11.63 -20.30
N GLY A 25 8.86 12.37 -20.18
CA GLY A 25 10.12 12.04 -20.82
C GLY A 25 11.02 11.21 -19.91
N PRO A 26 12.23 10.88 -20.40
CA PRO A 26 13.24 10.19 -19.62
C PRO A 26 13.56 10.81 -18.24
N PRO A 27 13.67 12.15 -18.08
CA PRO A 27 13.98 12.72 -16.76
C PRO A 27 12.82 12.57 -15.78
N GLU A 28 11.56 12.71 -16.22
CA GLU A 28 10.38 12.51 -15.36
C GLU A 28 10.29 11.05 -14.89
N TYR A 29 10.50 10.08 -15.78
CA TYR A 29 10.55 8.67 -15.42
C TYR A 29 11.66 8.36 -14.41
N PHE A 30 12.85 8.95 -14.57
CA PHE A 30 13.94 8.80 -13.61
C PHE A 30 13.56 9.36 -12.23
N SER A 31 13.04 10.58 -12.16
CA SER A 31 12.62 11.21 -10.90
C SER A 31 11.53 10.40 -10.20
N LEU A 32 10.56 9.86 -10.95
CA LEU A 32 9.50 9.02 -10.39
C LEU A 32 10.02 7.70 -9.83
N MET A 33 10.91 7.02 -10.56
CA MET A 33 11.53 5.78 -10.07
C MET A 33 12.39 6.05 -8.84
N PHE A 34 13.18 7.13 -8.85
CA PHE A 34 13.99 7.52 -7.70
C PHE A 34 13.12 7.84 -6.47
N MET A 35 12.04 8.59 -6.66
CA MET A 35 11.08 8.88 -5.59
C MET A 35 10.42 7.62 -5.05
N ALA A 36 9.98 6.71 -5.93
CA ALA A 36 9.37 5.45 -5.53
C ALA A 36 10.33 4.59 -4.70
N LEU A 37 11.58 4.43 -5.15
CA LEU A 37 12.60 3.69 -4.41
C LEU A 37 12.93 4.34 -3.07
N SER A 38 13.06 5.67 -3.03
CA SER A 38 13.28 6.41 -1.79
C SER A 38 12.17 6.17 -0.77
N LEU A 39 10.91 6.16 -1.21
CA LEU A 39 9.76 5.95 -0.34
C LEU A 39 9.65 4.50 0.15
N VAL A 40 9.97 3.51 -0.69
CA VAL A 40 10.06 2.10 -0.27
C VAL A 40 11.10 1.93 0.84
N ILE A 41 12.28 2.55 0.69
CA ILE A 41 13.34 2.49 1.71
C ILE A 41 12.91 3.24 2.98
N SER A 42 12.26 4.41 2.84
CA SER A 42 11.74 5.20 3.96
C SER A 42 10.77 4.40 4.82
N LEU A 43 9.97 3.51 4.22
CA LEU A 43 9.02 2.66 4.93
C LEU A 43 9.69 1.61 5.83
N SER A 44 10.98 1.31 5.64
CA SER A 44 11.71 0.32 6.45
C SER A 44 12.05 0.79 7.87
N GLY A 45 11.67 2.01 8.23
CA GLY A 45 11.71 2.53 9.60
C GLY A 45 13.12 2.54 10.18
N ARG A 46 13.30 1.92 11.36
CA ARG A 46 14.58 1.92 12.11
C ARG A 46 15.68 1.09 11.44
N ALA A 47 15.34 0.15 10.57
CA ALA A 47 16.29 -0.78 9.96
C ALA A 47 16.47 -0.49 8.46
N LEU A 48 16.90 0.73 8.13
CA LEU A 48 17.13 1.19 6.76
C LEU A 48 18.00 0.23 5.93
N LEU A 49 19.05 -0.33 6.53
CA LEU A 49 19.94 -1.28 5.85
C LEU A 49 19.21 -2.55 5.41
N LYS A 50 18.32 -3.09 6.27
CA LYS A 50 17.50 -4.28 5.92
C LYS A 50 16.53 -3.95 4.79
N GLY A 51 15.94 -2.75 4.83
CA GLY A 51 15.09 -2.22 3.77
C GLY A 51 15.79 -2.10 2.43
N LEU A 52 17.00 -1.54 2.43
CA LEU A 52 17.80 -1.37 1.23
C LEU A 52 18.19 -2.72 0.63
N ILE A 53 18.63 -3.68 1.45
CA ILE A 53 18.96 -5.03 1.00
C ILE A 53 17.72 -5.73 0.43
N ALA A 54 16.58 -5.68 1.12
CA ALA A 54 15.34 -6.27 0.65
C ALA A 54 14.87 -5.65 -0.68
N THR A 55 14.98 -4.33 -0.82
CA THR A 55 14.63 -3.61 -2.06
C THR A 55 15.56 -3.99 -3.20
N ALA A 56 16.87 -4.07 -2.95
CA ALA A 56 17.86 -4.49 -3.94
C ALA A 56 17.62 -5.93 -4.40
N LEU A 57 17.34 -6.86 -3.48
CA LEU A 57 16.99 -8.24 -3.80
C LEU A 57 15.68 -8.32 -4.61
N GLY A 58 14.66 -7.55 -4.24
CA GLY A 58 13.41 -7.45 -4.98
C GLY A 58 13.62 -6.95 -6.42
N LEU A 59 14.46 -5.92 -6.60
CA LEU A 59 14.82 -5.40 -7.92
C LEU A 59 15.58 -6.43 -8.77
N LEU A 60 16.51 -7.18 -8.18
CA LEU A 60 17.21 -8.26 -8.89
C LEU A 60 16.24 -9.33 -9.39
N VAL A 61 15.26 -9.73 -8.59
CA VAL A 61 14.23 -10.70 -8.99
C VAL A 61 13.30 -10.10 -10.06
N ALA A 62 12.93 -8.82 -9.95
CA ALA A 62 12.08 -8.14 -10.91
C ALA A 62 12.74 -7.95 -12.30
N MET A 63 14.07 -7.96 -12.37
CA MET A 63 14.82 -7.87 -13.63
C MET A 63 14.87 -9.20 -14.41
N ILE A 64 14.39 -10.31 -13.83
CA ILE A 64 14.34 -11.60 -14.53
C ILE A 64 13.24 -11.55 -15.59
N GLY A 65 13.60 -11.73 -16.86
CA GLY A 65 12.66 -11.80 -17.98
C GLY A 65 13.12 -11.04 -19.22
N LEU A 66 12.18 -10.82 -20.15
CA LEU A 66 12.38 -9.95 -21.31
C LEU A 66 12.20 -8.49 -20.94
N ASP A 67 13.14 -7.64 -21.37
CA ASP A 67 12.99 -6.19 -21.27
C ASP A 67 11.88 -5.70 -22.22
N PRO A 68 10.83 -5.01 -21.72
CA PRO A 68 9.73 -4.54 -22.54
C PRO A 68 10.12 -3.46 -23.56
N LEU A 69 11.24 -2.74 -23.35
CA LEU A 69 11.72 -1.70 -24.25
C LEU A 69 12.60 -2.26 -25.38
N THR A 70 13.53 -3.17 -25.05
CA THR A 70 14.53 -3.64 -26.00
C THR A 70 14.30 -5.07 -26.50
N GLY A 71 13.48 -5.87 -25.82
CA GLY A 71 13.28 -7.28 -26.12
C GLY A 71 14.45 -8.19 -25.72
N GLU A 72 15.45 -7.66 -25.01
CA GLU A 72 16.61 -8.41 -24.56
C GLU A 72 16.28 -9.27 -23.33
N ALA A 73 16.79 -10.50 -23.30
CA ALA A 73 16.61 -11.40 -22.17
C ALA A 73 17.59 -11.08 -21.03
N ARG A 74 17.06 -10.72 -19.86
CA ARG A 74 17.84 -10.38 -18.66
C ARG A 74 17.66 -11.44 -17.58
N LEU A 75 18.78 -11.93 -17.04
CA LEU A 75 18.81 -12.91 -15.94
C LEU A 75 17.98 -14.19 -16.19
N THR A 76 17.80 -14.59 -17.46
CA THR A 76 17.03 -15.81 -17.83
C THR A 76 17.87 -17.08 -17.84
N PHE A 77 19.21 -16.96 -17.75
CA PHE A 77 20.17 -18.06 -17.71
C PHE A 77 19.97 -19.13 -18.81
N GLY A 78 19.49 -18.71 -19.99
CA GLY A 78 19.25 -19.60 -21.14
C GLY A 78 17.98 -20.45 -21.07
N THR A 79 17.12 -20.24 -20.06
CA THR A 79 15.88 -21.01 -19.89
C THR A 79 14.65 -20.24 -20.38
N VAL A 80 13.86 -20.86 -21.27
CA VAL A 80 12.64 -20.26 -21.84
C VAL A 80 11.58 -19.94 -20.78
N SER A 81 11.49 -20.76 -19.73
CA SER A 81 10.57 -20.53 -18.60
C SER A 81 10.79 -19.18 -17.91
N LEU A 82 12.03 -18.70 -17.84
CA LEU A 82 12.37 -17.42 -17.20
C LEU A 82 12.17 -16.22 -18.15
N MET A 83 11.92 -16.43 -19.44
CA MET A 83 11.67 -15.32 -20.38
C MET A 83 10.37 -14.57 -20.07
N ALA A 84 9.37 -15.29 -19.53
CA ALA A 84 8.13 -14.70 -19.04
C ALA A 84 8.31 -13.94 -17.71
N GLY A 85 9.51 -14.01 -17.11
CA GLY A 85 9.83 -13.46 -15.80
C GLY A 85 9.21 -14.25 -14.65
N VAL A 86 9.44 -13.75 -13.43
CA VAL A 86 8.87 -14.35 -12.23
C VAL A 86 7.44 -13.84 -12.01
N ASN A 87 6.49 -14.75 -11.79
CA ASN A 87 5.11 -14.36 -11.53
C ASN A 87 4.99 -13.59 -10.21
N PHE A 88 4.71 -12.29 -10.33
CA PHE A 88 4.59 -11.36 -9.21
C PHE A 88 3.56 -11.80 -8.16
N ILE A 89 2.40 -12.29 -8.59
CA ILE A 89 1.31 -12.73 -7.71
C ILE A 89 1.80 -13.92 -6.87
N SER A 90 2.44 -14.90 -7.51
CA SER A 90 2.97 -16.08 -6.82
C SER A 90 4.00 -15.71 -5.77
N VAL A 91 4.90 -14.75 -6.06
CA VAL A 91 5.92 -14.29 -5.11
C VAL A 91 5.28 -13.61 -3.89
N ILE A 92 4.33 -12.70 -4.10
CA ILE A 92 3.67 -11.99 -2.98
C ILE A 92 2.89 -12.96 -2.10
N ILE A 93 2.10 -13.85 -2.70
CA ILE A 93 1.32 -14.83 -1.95
C ILE A 93 2.26 -15.74 -1.15
N GLY A 94 3.36 -16.21 -1.75
CA GLY A 94 4.36 -17.03 -1.07
C GLY A 94 5.05 -16.31 0.08
N LEU A 95 5.49 -15.07 -0.14
CA LEU A 95 6.18 -14.27 0.88
C LEU A 95 5.24 -13.95 2.05
N PHE A 96 3.99 -13.59 1.77
CA PHE A 96 2.98 -13.37 2.79
C PHE A 96 2.68 -14.64 3.58
N ALA A 97 2.48 -15.78 2.91
CA ALA A 97 2.21 -17.05 3.58
C ALA A 97 3.35 -17.47 4.51
N ILE A 98 4.60 -17.35 4.06
CA ILE A 98 5.78 -17.65 4.89
C ILE A 98 5.86 -16.68 6.07
N GLY A 99 5.65 -15.37 5.84
CA GLY A 99 5.65 -14.36 6.88
C GLY A 99 4.60 -14.63 7.96
N GLU A 100 3.37 -14.93 7.55
CA GLU A 100 2.26 -15.21 8.47
C GLU A 100 2.50 -16.49 9.26
N VAL A 101 3.05 -17.54 8.64
CA VAL A 101 3.43 -18.78 9.34
C VAL A 101 4.49 -18.51 10.39
N LEU A 102 5.55 -17.77 10.06
CA LEU A 102 6.62 -17.43 11.02
C LEU A 102 6.08 -16.61 12.20
N VAL A 103 5.24 -15.61 11.93
CA VAL A 103 4.59 -14.78 12.96
C VAL A 103 3.63 -15.60 13.81
N ASN A 104 2.88 -16.53 13.21
CA ASN A 104 1.97 -17.39 13.94
C ASN A 104 2.73 -18.36 14.85
N VAL A 105 3.85 -18.93 14.39
CA VAL A 105 4.73 -19.77 15.23
C VAL A 105 5.31 -18.96 16.40
N GLU A 106 5.70 -17.71 16.19
CA GLU A 106 6.15 -16.81 17.25
C GLU A 106 5.01 -16.49 18.25
N ARG A 107 3.80 -16.24 17.75
CA ARG A 107 2.62 -15.90 18.56
C ARG A 107 1.96 -17.08 19.26
N ALA A 108 2.13 -18.31 18.78
CA ALA A 108 1.60 -19.51 19.43
C ALA A 108 2.15 -19.74 20.85
N VAL A 109 3.16 -18.96 21.28
CA VAL A 109 3.67 -18.90 22.66
C VAL A 109 2.83 -17.97 23.57
N ALA A 110 1.98 -17.09 23.02
CA ALA A 110 1.10 -16.20 23.77
C ALA A 110 -0.37 -16.59 23.54
N SER A 111 -1.08 -16.90 24.62
CA SER A 111 -2.46 -17.41 24.63
C SER A 111 -3.44 -16.56 23.82
N ILE A 112 -4.32 -17.26 23.08
CA ILE A 112 -5.41 -16.68 22.32
C ILE A 112 -6.48 -16.17 23.29
N TYR A 113 -6.66 -14.85 23.37
CA TYR A 113 -7.81 -14.24 24.05
C TYR A 113 -9.00 -14.25 23.08
N GLU A 114 -9.92 -15.18 23.28
CA GLU A 114 -11.22 -15.17 22.60
C GLU A 114 -12.14 -14.13 23.24
N ASN A 115 -12.10 -12.89 22.73
CA ASN A 115 -13.20 -11.95 22.95
C ASN A 115 -14.18 -12.06 21.79
N LYS A 116 -15.32 -12.70 22.07
CA LYS A 116 -16.44 -12.84 21.15
C LYS A 116 -17.16 -11.49 21.02
N ILE A 117 -16.67 -10.63 20.12
CA ILE A 117 -17.29 -9.35 19.78
C ILE A 117 -18.60 -9.65 19.04
N ARG A 118 -19.74 -9.26 19.62
CA ARG A 118 -21.09 -9.74 19.24
C ARG A 118 -21.83 -8.85 18.24
N ASP A 119 -21.33 -7.65 17.93
CA ASP A 119 -22.00 -6.72 17.01
C ASP A 119 -20.99 -6.19 15.97
N TRP A 120 -21.08 -6.68 14.72
CA TRP A 120 -20.12 -6.37 13.64
C TRP A 120 -20.60 -5.29 12.67
N LEU A 121 -21.91 -4.97 12.66
CA LEU A 121 -22.48 -4.04 11.70
C LEU A 121 -22.78 -2.70 12.36
N PRO A 122 -22.23 -1.58 11.83
CA PRO A 122 -22.54 -0.26 12.35
C PRO A 122 -24.01 0.09 12.14
N THR A 123 -24.60 0.78 13.12
CA THR A 123 -25.98 1.27 13.06
C THR A 123 -26.07 2.39 12.02
N LYS A 124 -27.27 2.65 11.48
CA LYS A 124 -27.48 3.77 10.54
C LYS A 124 -27.12 5.13 11.14
N GLU A 125 -27.27 5.27 12.46
CA GLU A 125 -26.86 6.46 13.21
C GLU A 125 -25.33 6.60 13.27
N ASP A 126 -24.61 5.51 13.56
CA ASP A 126 -23.13 5.47 13.51
C ASP A 126 -22.62 5.84 12.12
N LEU A 127 -23.31 5.39 11.06
CA LEU A 127 -22.96 5.67 9.68
C LEU A 127 -23.19 7.14 9.31
N LYS A 128 -24.29 7.74 9.80
CA LYS A 128 -24.61 9.15 9.56
C LYS A 128 -23.65 10.06 10.32
N GLN A 129 -23.29 9.69 11.54
CA GLN A 129 -22.33 10.41 12.36
C GLN A 129 -20.92 10.35 11.74
N SER A 130 -20.49 9.16 11.33
CA SER A 130 -19.15 8.94 10.76
C SER A 130 -18.99 9.43 9.32
N TRP A 131 -20.07 9.83 8.62
CA TRP A 131 -20.02 10.19 7.20
C TRP A 131 -19.02 11.31 6.89
N GLY A 132 -18.91 12.31 7.76
CA GLY A 132 -17.93 13.41 7.62
C GLY A 132 -16.49 12.92 7.68
N ALA A 133 -16.16 12.11 8.69
CA ALA A 133 -14.85 11.47 8.84
C ALA A 133 -14.53 10.55 7.66
N MET A 134 -15.52 9.78 7.18
CA MET A 134 -15.38 8.90 6.04
C MET A 134 -15.05 9.67 4.76
N LEU A 135 -15.69 10.82 4.53
CA LEU A 135 -15.45 11.63 3.34
C LEU A 135 -14.07 12.31 3.39
N ARG A 136 -13.69 12.89 4.55
CA ARG A 136 -12.36 13.49 4.74
C ARG A 136 -11.23 12.47 4.58
N SER A 137 -11.33 11.32 5.25
CA SER A 137 -10.34 10.25 5.15
C SER A 137 -10.27 9.67 3.73
N SER A 138 -11.39 9.62 3.00
CA SER A 138 -11.38 9.21 1.59
C SER A 138 -10.61 10.19 0.71
N VAL A 139 -10.73 11.50 0.94
CA VAL A 139 -9.96 12.51 0.19
C VAL A 139 -8.46 12.37 0.49
N ILE A 140 -8.09 12.29 1.77
CA ILE A 140 -6.69 12.10 2.20
C ILE A 140 -6.13 10.80 1.58
N GLY A 141 -6.88 9.70 1.69
CA GLY A 141 -6.48 8.40 1.16
C GLY A 141 -6.39 8.36 -0.35
N PHE A 142 -7.26 9.08 -1.07
CA PHE A 142 -7.20 9.21 -2.52
C PHE A 142 -5.89 9.89 -2.94
N PHE A 143 -5.61 11.09 -2.44
CA PHE A 143 -4.41 11.85 -2.81
C PHE A 143 -3.11 11.20 -2.37
N LEU A 144 -3.04 10.68 -1.14
CA LEU A 144 -1.86 9.94 -0.68
C LEU A 144 -1.70 8.63 -1.46
N GLY A 145 -2.80 7.99 -1.88
CA GLY A 145 -2.76 6.79 -2.73
C GLY A 145 -2.31 7.04 -4.17
N LEU A 146 -2.42 8.27 -4.67
CA LEU A 146 -1.85 8.67 -5.97
C LEU A 146 -0.32 8.78 -5.92
N LEU A 147 0.25 9.03 -4.73
CA LEU A 147 1.69 9.16 -4.57
C LEU A 147 2.33 7.76 -4.50
N PRO A 148 3.36 7.48 -5.31
CA PRO A 148 4.07 6.21 -5.22
C PRO A 148 4.71 6.09 -3.84
N GLY A 149 4.65 4.92 -3.20
CA GLY A 149 5.33 4.67 -1.92
C GLY A 149 4.58 5.09 -0.65
N CYS A 150 3.39 5.69 -0.72
CA CYS A 150 2.51 5.82 0.44
C CYS A 150 1.80 4.49 0.74
N SER A 151 2.15 3.83 1.85
CA SER A 151 1.49 2.59 2.25
C SER A 151 0.09 2.84 2.84
N PRO A 152 -0.84 1.86 2.77
CA PRO A 152 -2.15 1.97 3.40
C PRO A 152 -2.06 2.27 4.90
N ALA A 153 -1.06 1.70 5.59
CA ALA A 153 -0.82 1.94 7.01
C ALA A 153 -0.47 3.41 7.30
N VAL A 154 0.51 3.98 6.58
CA VAL A 154 0.91 5.39 6.76
C VAL A 154 -0.24 6.34 6.44
N THR A 155 -0.96 6.06 5.36
CA THR A 155 -2.16 6.82 4.94
C THR A 155 -3.23 6.79 6.02
N THR A 156 -3.45 5.63 6.66
CA THR A 156 -4.41 5.48 7.76
C THR A 156 -3.99 6.28 8.98
N PHE A 157 -2.69 6.28 9.34
CA PHE A 157 -2.18 7.10 10.45
C PHE A 157 -2.33 8.60 10.19
N ILE A 158 -2.07 9.06 8.96
CA ILE A 158 -2.25 10.47 8.59
C ILE A 158 -3.73 10.84 8.60
N ALA A 159 -4.61 10.00 8.06
CA ALA A 159 -6.05 10.22 8.12
C ALA A 159 -6.55 10.26 9.57
N TYR A 160 -6.01 9.40 10.44
CA TYR A 160 -6.32 9.40 11.87
C TYR A 160 -5.83 10.67 12.57
N ASP A 161 -4.60 11.11 12.33
CA ASP A 161 -4.06 12.35 12.91
C ASP A 161 -4.86 13.58 12.44
N ALA A 162 -5.23 13.61 11.15
CA ALA A 162 -6.08 14.66 10.61
C ALA A 162 -7.46 14.68 11.27
N GLU A 163 -8.09 13.52 11.45
CA GLU A 163 -9.40 13.42 12.10
C GLU A 163 -9.33 13.79 13.58
N LYS A 164 -8.27 13.39 14.28
CA LYS A 164 -8.04 13.73 15.70
C LYS A 164 -7.89 15.23 15.94
N ARG A 165 -7.47 16.01 14.93
CA ARG A 165 -7.36 17.48 15.01
C ARG A 165 -8.69 18.20 14.79
N PHE A 166 -9.72 17.53 14.26
CA PHE A 166 -11.04 18.12 14.10
C PHE A 166 -11.85 18.00 15.41
N PRO A 167 -12.42 19.10 15.95
CA PRO A 167 -13.15 19.09 17.22
C PRO A 167 -14.50 18.33 17.22
N ASN A 168 -14.95 17.83 16.06
CA ASN A 168 -16.29 17.25 15.88
C ASN A 168 -16.23 15.74 15.61
N ASP A 169 -15.73 14.94 16.57
CA ASP A 169 -16.32 13.64 16.90
C ASP A 169 -15.76 13.01 18.20
N LEU A 170 -16.61 12.24 18.87
CA LEU A 170 -16.66 11.90 20.30
C LEU A 170 -15.52 11.05 20.90
N THR A 171 -14.27 11.14 20.45
CA THR A 171 -13.17 10.49 21.21
C THR A 171 -12.91 11.16 22.57
N SER A 172 -13.40 12.39 22.77
CA SER A 172 -13.32 13.09 24.05
C SER A 172 -14.33 12.61 25.11
N SER A 173 -15.41 11.87 24.75
CA SER A 173 -16.38 11.40 25.76
C SER A 173 -16.16 9.95 26.20
N ALA A 174 -15.46 9.12 25.42
CA ALA A 174 -15.16 7.74 25.78
C ALA A 174 -13.88 7.58 26.64
N MET A 175 -13.09 8.64 26.81
CA MET A 175 -11.93 8.69 27.72
C MET A 175 -12.20 9.47 29.02
N ALA A 176 -13.43 9.99 29.20
CA ALA A 176 -13.82 10.76 30.39
C ALA A 176 -14.70 9.97 31.37
N THR A 177 -14.82 8.65 31.20
CA THR A 177 -15.51 7.72 32.13
C THR A 177 -14.73 6.44 32.29
#